data_AF-A0B7Q6-F1
#
_entry.id   AF-A0B7Q6-F1
#
_cell.length_a   1.000
_cell.length_b   1.000
_cell.length_c   1.000
_cell.angle_alpha   90.00
_cell.angle_beta   90.00
_cell.angle_gamma   90.00
#
_symmetry.space_group_name_H-M   'P 1'
#
loop_
_entity.id
_entity.type
_entity.pdbx_description
1 polymer ?
#
loop_
_entity_poly.entity_id
_entity_poly.type
_entity_poly.pdbx_seq_one_letter_code
_entity_poly.pdbx_strand_id
1 'polypeptide(L)'
;MGGAVRSQGEQEVTELTAAGAVGIWLQREEKIAVVLLLMALSTLAVAYWAFGISGSDEDVSLSGKIVSIRETRTGGHLIITLDSTPMQIFLPSRVAKEVRGSLSAGDHVQVRGHLTEYMGRSEIEVSRAFDITRM
;
A
#
# COMPACT_ATOMS: atom_id res chain seq x y z
N MET A 1 50.11 -17.93 -14.41
CA MET A 1 48.63 -17.80 -14.31
C MET A 1 48.02 -19.18 -14.34
N GLY A 2 47.19 -19.55 -13.37
CA GLY A 2 46.48 -20.85 -13.41
C GLY A 2 46.10 -21.36 -12.03
N GLY A 3 45.34 -20.59 -11.25
CA GLY A 3 44.99 -20.97 -9.88
C GLY A 3 43.64 -20.46 -9.37
N ALA A 4 42.76 -19.96 -10.25
CA ALA A 4 41.52 -19.29 -9.83
C ALA A 4 40.22 -19.91 -10.37
N VAL A 5 40.28 -20.98 -11.18
CA VAL A 5 39.08 -21.56 -11.82
C VAL A 5 38.59 -22.85 -11.12
N ARG A 6 39.37 -23.42 -10.19
CA ARG A 6 39.05 -24.72 -9.57
C ARG A 6 38.13 -24.65 -8.34
N SER A 7 37.97 -23.50 -7.71
CA SER A 7 37.22 -23.38 -6.44
C SER A 7 35.70 -23.22 -6.61
N GLN A 8 35.22 -22.82 -7.79
CA GLN A 8 33.79 -22.53 -7.99
C GLN A 8 32.96 -23.80 -8.23
N GLY A 9 33.52 -24.80 -8.90
CA GLY A 9 32.84 -26.08 -9.15
C GLY A 9 32.77 -27.02 -7.94
N GLU A 10 33.72 -26.94 -7.00
CA GLU A 10 33.68 -27.75 -5.77
C GLU A 10 32.67 -27.23 -4.75
N GLN A 11 32.45 -25.91 -4.67
CA GLN A 11 31.48 -25.32 -3.75
C GLN A 11 30.03 -25.61 -4.17
N GLU A 12 29.71 -25.52 -5.46
CA GLU A 12 28.36 -25.80 -5.98
C GLU A 12 27.97 -27.27 -5.75
N VAL A 13 28.90 -28.22 -5.94
CA VAL A 13 28.67 -29.64 -5.69
C VAL A 13 28.49 -29.92 -4.19
N THR A 14 29.19 -29.22 -3.30
CA THR A 14 29.00 -29.37 -1.85
C THR A 14 27.68 -28.77 -1.33
N GLU A 15 27.18 -27.67 -1.92
CA GLU A 15 25.87 -27.11 -1.56
C GLU A 15 24.71 -27.96 -2.06
N LEU A 16 24.80 -28.49 -3.29
CA LEU A 16 23.82 -29.44 -3.83
C LEU A 16 23.82 -30.77 -3.06
N THR A 17 24.99 -31.24 -2.60
CA THR A 17 25.06 -32.44 -1.75
C THR A 17 24.54 -32.18 -0.35
N ALA A 18 24.70 -30.97 0.22
CA ALA A 18 24.17 -30.62 1.53
C ALA A 18 22.64 -30.49 1.50
N ALA A 19 22.07 -29.80 0.50
CA ALA A 19 20.63 -29.71 0.31
C ALA A 19 19.99 -31.08 0.03
N GLY A 20 20.67 -31.92 -0.78
CA GLY A 20 20.28 -33.31 -1.01
C GLY A 20 20.39 -34.18 0.25
N ALA A 21 21.44 -34.03 1.05
CA ALA A 21 21.65 -34.80 2.29
C ALA A 21 20.63 -34.46 3.37
N VAL A 22 20.28 -33.18 3.54
CA VAL A 22 19.28 -32.74 4.54
C VAL A 22 17.94 -33.45 4.31
N GLY A 23 17.55 -33.70 3.05
CA GLY A 23 16.33 -34.45 2.73
C GLY A 23 16.36 -35.94 3.09
N ILE A 24 17.56 -36.53 3.24
CA ILE A 24 17.77 -37.98 3.42
C ILE A 24 18.00 -38.33 4.92
N TRP A 25 18.49 -37.38 5.73
CA TRP A 25 18.82 -37.57 7.15
C TRP A 25 17.75 -37.06 8.14
N LEU A 26 16.68 -36.41 7.66
CA LEU A 26 15.67 -35.79 8.50
C LEU A 26 14.73 -36.85 9.14
N GLN A 27 14.63 -36.85 10.46
CA GLN A 27 13.78 -37.81 11.19
C GLN A 27 12.30 -37.61 10.80
N ARG A 28 11.47 -38.66 10.88
CA ARG A 28 10.05 -38.62 10.44
C ARG A 28 9.26 -37.46 11.06
N GLU A 29 9.54 -37.13 12.32
CA GLU A 29 8.90 -36.03 13.05
C GLU A 29 9.38 -34.65 12.58
N GLU A 30 10.68 -34.48 12.37
CA GLU A 30 11.27 -33.25 11.84
C GLU A 30 10.80 -32.96 10.41
N LYS A 31 10.61 -34.00 9.60
CA LYS A 31 10.08 -33.88 8.24
C LYS A 31 8.66 -33.32 8.22
N ILE A 32 7.82 -33.70 9.19
CA ILE A 32 6.46 -33.14 9.32
C ILE A 32 6.54 -31.67 9.70
N ALA A 33 7.41 -31.31 10.66
CA ALA A 33 7.61 -29.93 11.07
C ALA A 33 8.08 -29.04 9.90
N VAL A 34 9.01 -29.52 9.09
CA VAL A 34 9.51 -28.78 7.91
C VAL A 34 8.41 -28.60 6.86
N VAL A 35 7.62 -29.64 6.57
CA VAL A 35 6.50 -29.52 5.62
C VAL A 35 5.45 -28.53 6.12
N LEU A 36 5.08 -28.60 7.41
CA LEU A 36 4.14 -27.65 8.01
C LEU A 36 4.67 -26.22 7.97
N LEU A 37 5.95 -26.02 8.25
CA LEU A 37 6.59 -24.71 8.17
C LEU A 37 6.55 -24.15 6.75
N LEU A 38 6.88 -24.97 5.74
CA LEU A 38 6.85 -24.54 4.34
C LEU A 38 5.43 -24.22 3.86
N MET A 39 4.42 -25.00 4.28
CA MET A 39 3.02 -24.70 3.98
C MET A 39 2.54 -23.40 4.64
N ALA A 40 2.93 -23.16 5.90
CA ALA A 40 2.60 -21.93 6.59
C ALA A 40 3.30 -20.73 5.94
N LEU A 41 4.59 -20.86 5.61
CA LEU A 41 5.39 -19.79 5.00
C LEU A 41 4.89 -19.45 3.59
N SER A 42 4.49 -20.45 2.80
CA SER A 42 3.93 -20.22 1.47
C SER A 42 2.56 -19.55 1.54
N THR A 43 1.69 -19.98 2.45
CA THR A 43 0.40 -19.32 2.70
C THR A 43 0.60 -17.88 3.15
N LEU A 44 1.57 -17.63 4.02
CA LEU A 44 1.90 -16.29 4.49
C LEU A 44 2.48 -15.42 3.35
N ALA A 45 3.31 -15.99 2.47
CA ALA A 45 3.85 -15.28 1.31
C ALA A 45 2.76 -14.90 0.31
N VAL A 46 1.81 -15.81 0.04
CA VAL A 46 0.65 -15.53 -0.82
C VAL A 46 -0.25 -14.49 -0.17
N ALA A 47 -0.50 -14.57 1.14
CA ALA A 47 -1.26 -13.56 1.86
C ALA A 47 -0.56 -12.20 1.83
N TYR A 48 0.77 -12.17 1.98
CA TYR A 48 1.55 -10.95 1.85
C TYR A 48 1.56 -10.42 0.41
N TRP A 49 1.45 -11.23 -0.64
CA TRP A 49 1.29 -10.69 -2.00
C TRP A 49 -0.13 -10.22 -2.28
N ALA A 50 -1.13 -10.93 -1.76
CA ALA A 50 -2.55 -10.62 -1.97
C ALA A 50 -3.03 -9.42 -1.14
N PHE A 51 -2.49 -9.25 0.07
CA PHE A 51 -2.85 -8.19 1.02
C PHE A 51 -1.67 -7.27 1.36
N GLY A 52 -0.49 -7.49 0.78
CA GLY A 52 0.72 -6.74 1.08
C GLY A 52 0.57 -5.29 0.75
N ILE A 53 0.30 -4.53 1.80
CA ILE A 53 0.60 -3.11 1.96
C ILE A 53 0.42 -2.39 0.63
N SER A 54 -0.84 -2.25 0.23
CA SER A 54 -1.26 -1.22 -0.74
C SER A 54 -1.08 0.16 -0.11
N GLY A 55 0.14 0.48 0.35
CA GLY A 55 0.67 1.82 0.35
C GLY A 55 1.08 2.16 -1.08
N SER A 56 0.17 1.96 -2.03
CA SER A 56 0.27 2.62 -3.31
C SER A 56 -0.05 4.08 -3.00
N ASP A 57 0.98 4.93 -2.95
CA ASP A 57 0.85 6.36 -3.23
C ASP A 57 0.28 6.49 -4.65
N GLU A 58 -0.98 6.10 -4.83
CA GLU A 58 -1.68 6.23 -6.09
C GLU A 58 -2.21 7.66 -6.11
N ASP A 59 -1.49 8.50 -6.85
CA ASP A 59 -1.91 9.85 -7.16
C ASP A 59 -3.17 9.79 -8.02
N VAL A 60 -4.30 10.15 -7.42
CA VAL A 60 -5.59 10.23 -8.09
C VAL A 60 -5.94 11.68 -8.38
N SER A 61 -6.37 11.94 -9.61
CA SER A 61 -6.90 13.22 -10.04
C SER A 61 -8.37 13.06 -10.39
N LEU A 62 -9.24 13.76 -9.67
CA LEU A 62 -10.68 13.76 -9.88
C LEU A 62 -11.19 15.13 -10.27
N SER A 63 -12.24 15.19 -11.08
CA SER A 63 -12.97 16.43 -11.39
C SER A 63 -14.44 16.19 -11.12
N GLY A 64 -15.12 17.16 -10.51
CA GLY A 64 -16.54 17.04 -10.19
C GLY A 64 -17.09 18.24 -9.46
N LYS A 65 -18.41 18.23 -9.25
CA LYS A 65 -19.12 19.23 -8.48
C LYS A 65 -19.13 18.85 -7.00
N ILE A 66 -18.87 19.83 -6.13
CA ILE A 66 -18.96 19.64 -4.69
C ILE A 66 -20.43 19.46 -4.29
N VAL A 67 -20.79 18.27 -3.80
CA VAL A 67 -22.13 17.95 -3.29
C VAL A 67 -22.26 18.44 -1.86
N SER A 68 -21.25 18.18 -1.02
CA SER A 68 -21.28 18.60 0.37
C SER A 68 -19.88 18.79 0.94
N ILE A 69 -19.79 19.70 1.90
CA ILE A 69 -18.58 19.97 2.70
C ILE A 69 -18.94 19.77 4.16
N ARG A 70 -18.20 18.92 4.87
CA ARG A 70 -18.42 18.63 6.29
C ARG A 70 -17.13 18.81 7.08
N GLU A 71 -17.23 19.39 8.28
CA GLU A 71 -16.14 19.43 9.24
C GLU A 71 -16.13 18.16 10.10
N THR A 72 -14.94 17.65 10.38
CA THR A 72 -14.75 16.56 11.34
C THR A 72 -14.98 17.05 12.77
N ARG A 73 -15.51 16.19 13.66
CA ARG A 73 -15.82 16.56 15.06
C ARG A 73 -14.60 17.07 15.84
N THR A 74 -13.40 16.66 15.46
CA THR A 74 -12.14 16.96 16.15
C THR A 74 -11.05 17.21 15.12
N GLY A 75 -10.19 18.21 15.37
CA GLY A 75 -8.99 18.44 14.55
C GLY A 75 -9.15 19.45 13.42
N GLY A 76 -10.37 19.87 13.08
CA GLY A 76 -10.62 20.91 12.06
C GLY A 76 -10.31 20.45 10.63
N HIS A 77 -10.38 19.14 10.39
CA HIS A 77 -10.29 18.56 9.05
C HIS A 77 -11.61 18.73 8.31
N LEU A 78 -11.54 18.77 6.98
CA LEU A 78 -12.70 18.86 6.10
C LEU A 78 -12.88 17.54 5.34
N ILE A 79 -14.12 17.14 5.15
CA ILE A 79 -14.50 16.04 4.27
C ILE A 79 -15.35 16.62 3.15
N ILE A 80 -14.91 16.41 1.91
CA ILE A 80 -15.61 16.84 0.70
C ILE A 80 -16.17 15.61 -0.01
N THR A 81 -17.38 15.74 -0.53
CA THR A 81 -18.01 14.73 -1.39
C THR A 81 -18.26 15.35 -2.75
N LEU A 82 -17.78 14.69 -3.81
CA LEU A 82 -18.05 15.07 -5.20
C LEU A 82 -19.23 14.28 -5.76
N ASP A 83 -19.82 14.75 -6.85
CA ASP A 83 -20.83 14.01 -7.61
C ASP A 83 -20.22 12.91 -8.50
N SER A 84 -18.97 13.11 -8.93
CA SER A 84 -18.27 12.21 -9.85
C SER A 84 -17.69 10.96 -9.18
N THR A 85 -17.56 10.96 -7.85
CA THR A 85 -17.09 9.80 -7.09
C THR A 85 -17.89 9.62 -5.80
N PRO A 86 -18.22 8.37 -5.40
CA PRO A 86 -18.76 8.10 -4.07
C PRO A 86 -17.68 8.16 -2.97
N MET A 87 -16.40 8.22 -3.35
CA MET A 87 -15.28 8.21 -2.41
C MET A 87 -15.13 9.57 -1.71
N GLN A 88 -14.81 9.54 -0.42
CA GLN A 88 -14.67 10.75 0.38
C GLN A 88 -13.28 11.36 0.17
N ILE A 89 -13.24 12.68 0.06
CA ILE A 89 -11.99 13.43 -0.04
C ILE A 89 -11.70 14.04 1.33
N PHE A 90 -10.60 13.63 1.94
CA PHE A 90 -10.13 14.11 3.22
C PHE A 90 -9.14 15.25 3.04
N LEU A 91 -9.43 16.38 3.69
CA LEU A 91 -8.54 17.54 3.76
C LEU A 91 -8.01 17.66 5.19
N PRO A 92 -6.70 17.46 5.38
CA PRO A 92 -6.02 17.77 6.62
C PRO A 92 -6.30 19.21 7.06
N SER A 93 -6.31 19.47 8.37
CA SER A 93 -6.67 20.78 8.93
C SER A 93 -5.81 21.94 8.43
N ARG A 94 -4.56 21.67 8.04
CA ARG A 94 -3.68 22.64 7.37
C ARG A 94 -4.30 23.13 6.06
N VAL A 95 -4.64 22.19 5.17
CA VAL A 95 -5.25 22.46 3.87
C VAL A 95 -6.65 23.04 4.04
N ALA A 96 -7.46 22.47 4.94
CA ALA A 96 -8.82 22.91 5.20
C ALA A 96 -8.89 24.40 5.57
N LYS A 97 -7.97 24.90 6.41
CA LYS A 97 -7.93 26.32 6.79
C LYS A 97 -7.69 27.26 5.61
N GLU A 98 -6.90 26.84 4.64
CA GLU A 98 -6.55 27.63 3.46
C GLU A 98 -7.72 27.69 2.46
N VAL A 99 -8.46 26.59 2.30
CA VAL A 99 -9.51 26.49 1.26
C VAL A 99 -10.95 26.71 1.75
N ARG A 100 -11.17 26.75 3.08
CA ARG A 100 -12.52 26.90 3.68
C ARG A 100 -13.27 28.15 3.22
N GLY A 101 -12.56 29.22 2.87
CA GLY A 101 -13.17 30.46 2.36
C GLY A 101 -13.39 30.49 0.84
N SER A 102 -12.74 29.60 0.09
CA SER A 102 -12.74 29.62 -1.37
C SER A 102 -13.62 28.54 -2.01
N LEU A 103 -13.99 27.50 -1.25
CA LEU A 103 -14.79 26.37 -1.72
C LEU A 103 -16.20 26.41 -1.13
N SER A 104 -17.20 26.22 -1.98
CA SER A 104 -18.61 26.10 -1.59
C SER A 104 -19.27 24.89 -2.24
N ALA A 105 -20.32 24.38 -1.60
CA ALA A 105 -21.16 23.36 -2.21
C ALA A 105 -21.77 23.92 -3.51
N GLY A 106 -21.65 23.15 -4.59
CA GLY A 106 -22.07 23.54 -5.93
C GLY A 106 -20.93 23.95 -6.86
N ASP A 107 -19.73 24.17 -6.35
CA ASP A 107 -18.56 24.54 -7.17
C ASP A 107 -18.04 23.33 -7.96
N HIS A 108 -17.57 23.57 -9.19
CA HIS A 108 -16.85 22.57 -9.97
C HIS A 108 -15.36 22.67 -9.64
N VAL A 109 -14.76 21.55 -9.26
CA VAL A 109 -13.36 21.51 -8.81
C VAL A 109 -12.65 20.30 -9.39
N GLN A 110 -11.35 20.48 -9.61
CA GLN A 110 -10.39 19.40 -9.82
C GLN A 110 -9.58 19.22 -8.54
N VAL A 111 -9.51 17.98 -8.06
CA VAL A 111 -8.79 17.59 -6.84
C VAL A 111 -7.73 16.57 -7.20
N ARG A 112 -6.50 16.80 -6.74
CA ARG A 112 -5.41 15.82 -6.74
C ARG A 112 -5.09 15.40 -5.32
N GLY A 113 -4.88 14.11 -5.12
CA GLY A 113 -4.54 13.57 -3.81
C GLY A 113 -4.06 12.13 -3.90
N HIS A 114 -3.74 11.55 -2.76
CA HIS A 114 -3.29 10.17 -2.65
C HIS A 114 -4.44 9.28 -2.21
N LEU A 115 -4.60 8.13 -2.86
CA LEU A 115 -5.54 7.11 -2.39
C LEU A 115 -4.99 6.49 -1.11
N THR A 116 -5.73 6.64 -0.01
CA THR A 116 -5.37 6.09 1.29
C THR A 116 -6.52 5.24 1.83
N GLU A 117 -6.21 4.35 2.76
CA GLU A 117 -7.22 3.55 3.45
C GLU A 117 -7.29 3.97 4.91
N TYR A 118 -8.45 4.49 5.31
CA TYR A 118 -8.73 4.88 6.68
C TYR A 118 -9.85 4.01 7.27
N MET A 119 -9.54 3.26 8.32
CA MET A 119 -10.47 2.35 9.01
C MET A 119 -11.17 1.33 8.07
N GLY A 120 -10.44 0.77 7.12
CA GLY A 120 -11.00 -0.20 6.17
C GLY A 120 -11.85 0.44 5.06
N ARG A 121 -11.72 1.75 4.85
CA ARG A 121 -12.43 2.51 3.80
C ARG A 121 -11.44 3.32 3.00
N SER A 122 -11.50 3.18 1.68
CA SER A 122 -10.72 4.03 0.77
C SER A 122 -11.19 5.48 0.83
N GLU A 123 -10.25 6.40 0.98
CA GLU A 123 -10.45 7.84 0.92
C GLU A 123 -9.31 8.50 0.14
N ILE A 124 -9.51 9.75 -0.28
CA ILE A 124 -8.51 10.51 -1.02
C ILE A 124 -7.99 11.60 -0.10
N GLU A 125 -6.73 11.52 0.29
CA GLU A 125 -6.09 12.54 1.12
C GLU A 125 -5.44 13.61 0.24
N VAL A 126 -5.77 14.87 0.51
CA VAL A 126 -5.20 16.03 -0.19
C VAL A 126 -4.09 16.65 0.66
N SER A 127 -2.86 16.58 0.18
CA SER A 127 -1.68 17.07 0.91
C SER A 127 -1.52 18.59 0.88
N ARG A 128 -1.96 19.28 -0.19
CA ARG A 128 -1.72 20.71 -0.40
C ARG A 128 -2.96 21.43 -0.92
N ALA A 129 -3.14 22.71 -0.56
CA ALA A 129 -4.26 23.52 -1.03
C ALA A 129 -4.24 23.78 -2.54
N PHE A 130 -3.05 23.87 -3.14
CA PHE A 130 -2.89 24.05 -4.59
C PHE A 130 -3.37 22.84 -5.41
N ASP A 131 -3.48 21.67 -4.79
CA ASP A 131 -3.97 20.46 -5.46
C ASP A 131 -5.50 20.50 -5.66
N ILE A 132 -6.17 21.55 -5.17
CA ILE A 132 -7.59 21.83 -5.41
C ILE A 132 -7.70 23.08 -6.30
N THR A 133 -8.15 22.87 -7.53
CA THR A 133 -8.35 23.95 -8.51
C THR A 133 -9.83 24.08 -8.84
N ARG A 134 -10.38 25.29 -8.74
CA ARG A 134 -11.75 25.60 -9.18
C ARG A 134 -11.78 25.76 -10.69
N MET A 135 -12.80 25.18 -11.34
CA MET A 135 -13.07 25.33 -12.77
C MET A 135 -14.28 26.23 -13.03
#